data_AF-A0A350P0A2-F1
#
_entry.id   AF-A0A350P0A2-F1
#
_cell.length_a   1.000
_cell.length_b   1.000
_cell.length_c   1.000
_cell.angle_alpha   90.00
_cell.angle_beta   90.00
_cell.angle_gamma   90.00
#
_symmetry.space_group_name_H-M   'P 1'
#
loop_
_entity.id
_entity.type
_entity.pdbx_description
1 polymer ?
#
loop_
_entity_poly.entity_id
_entity_poly.type
_entity_poly.pdbx_seq_one_letter_code
_entity_poly.pdbx_strand_id
1 'polypeptide(L)'
;IIAEDSQVPTREHSWHDLFNALVWIQFPRTKALLNRLHMEDINLKGAHPRTPRRNRITHFDECGVVIAVEEDHLQKGNALLSQLAHHQWNQVFLEERSAWGEILHPFVFGHANFEMMLSPFEGLTGKWMAIKVPRGFSNESVERQHERLDVALCERIQALDNFNRAPLLKPIPLLGIPHWYQEQTPCFYENKDYFRPMSVTSKPSVQLPLT
;
A
#
# COMPACT_ATOMS: atom_id res chain seq x y z
N ILE A 1 -23.55 6.37 -7.97
CA ILE A 1 -22.30 6.35 -7.14
C ILE A 1 -22.12 4.94 -6.59
N ILE A 2 -20.90 4.39 -6.40
CA ILE A 2 -20.76 3.00 -5.88
C ILE A 2 -21.59 2.77 -4.60
N ALA A 3 -21.65 3.78 -3.72
CA ALA A 3 -22.46 3.75 -2.50
C ALA A 3 -23.99 3.66 -2.74
N GLU A 4 -24.49 4.11 -3.90
CA GLU A 4 -25.91 4.13 -4.26
C GLU A 4 -26.27 2.93 -5.14
N ASP A 5 -25.41 2.57 -6.08
CA ASP A 5 -25.70 1.57 -7.11
C ASP A 5 -25.13 0.18 -6.77
N SER A 6 -24.24 0.08 -5.78
CA SER A 6 -23.49 -1.14 -5.44
C SER A 6 -22.78 -1.80 -6.64
N GLN A 7 -22.53 -1.02 -7.67
CA GLN A 7 -21.85 -1.42 -8.90
C GLN A 7 -20.55 -0.64 -9.04
N VAL A 8 -19.49 -1.35 -9.42
CA VAL A 8 -18.21 -0.73 -9.80
C VAL A 8 -18.37 -0.23 -11.24
N PRO A 9 -18.27 1.09 -11.51
CA PRO A 9 -18.37 1.59 -12.87
C PRO A 9 -17.19 1.08 -13.69
N THR A 10 -17.47 0.54 -14.87
CA THR A 10 -16.46 0.03 -15.81
C THR A 10 -16.68 0.66 -17.19
N ARG A 11 -15.60 1.05 -17.85
CA ARG A 11 -15.55 1.44 -19.26
C ARG A 11 -15.04 0.26 -20.07
N GLU A 12 -15.56 0.10 -21.28
CA GLU A 12 -15.05 -0.91 -22.21
C GLU A 12 -13.56 -0.67 -22.49
N HIS A 13 -12.80 -1.76 -22.57
CA HIS A 13 -11.36 -1.74 -22.87
C HIS A 13 -10.48 -0.94 -21.89
N SER A 14 -10.85 -0.91 -20.61
CA SER A 14 -10.09 -0.23 -19.55
C SER A 14 -9.42 -1.24 -18.61
N TRP A 15 -8.10 -1.42 -18.73
CA TRP A 15 -7.30 -2.21 -17.78
C TRP A 15 -7.46 -1.71 -16.35
N HIS A 16 -7.47 -0.38 -16.22
CA HIS A 16 -7.71 0.32 -14.97
C HIS A 16 -9.00 -0.14 -14.28
N ASP A 17 -10.11 -0.18 -15.01
CA ASP A 17 -11.42 -0.51 -14.43
C ASP A 17 -11.51 -2.02 -14.11
N LEU A 18 -10.87 -2.87 -14.92
CA LEU A 18 -10.73 -4.30 -14.62
C LEU A 18 -9.96 -4.52 -13.31
N PHE A 19 -8.78 -3.90 -13.16
CA PHE A 19 -7.99 -4.04 -11.93
C PHE A 19 -8.70 -3.46 -10.72
N ASN A 20 -9.42 -2.34 -10.88
CA ASN A 20 -10.25 -1.80 -9.81
C ASN A 20 -11.32 -2.81 -9.37
N ALA A 21 -12.01 -3.47 -10.31
CA ALA A 21 -12.99 -4.51 -10.00
C ALA A 21 -12.38 -5.72 -9.29
N LEU A 22 -11.19 -6.17 -9.71
CA LEU A 22 -10.47 -7.26 -9.05
C LEU A 22 -10.04 -6.90 -7.62
N VAL A 23 -9.61 -5.66 -7.39
CA VAL A 23 -9.30 -5.17 -6.03
C VAL A 23 -10.56 -5.09 -5.17
N TRP A 24 -11.71 -4.71 -5.73
CA TRP A 24 -12.99 -4.78 -5.02
C TRP A 24 -13.37 -6.19 -4.58
N ILE A 25 -13.06 -7.21 -5.39
CA ILE A 25 -13.29 -8.61 -5.04
C ILE A 25 -12.34 -9.08 -3.94
N GLN A 26 -11.06 -8.67 -4.00
CA GLN A 26 -10.03 -9.08 -3.04
C GLN A 26 -10.12 -8.34 -1.70
N PHE A 27 -10.57 -7.08 -1.71
CA PHE A 27 -10.61 -6.20 -0.54
C PHE A 27 -11.98 -5.52 -0.35
N PRO A 28 -13.09 -6.29 -0.29
CA PRO A 28 -14.43 -5.73 -0.27
C PRO A 28 -14.69 -4.83 0.95
N ARG A 29 -14.18 -5.18 2.13
CA ARG A 29 -14.39 -4.41 3.37
C ARG A 29 -13.63 -3.10 3.32
N THR A 30 -12.36 -3.15 2.93
CA THR A 30 -11.52 -1.96 2.84
C THR A 30 -12.05 -1.01 1.77
N LYS A 31 -12.40 -1.50 0.57
CA LYS A 31 -12.96 -0.65 -0.49
C LYS A 31 -14.30 -0.02 -0.08
N ALA A 32 -15.16 -0.77 0.60
CA ALA A 32 -16.39 -0.23 1.19
C ALA A 32 -16.11 0.87 2.24
N LEU A 33 -15.12 0.66 3.12
CA LEU A 33 -14.66 1.68 4.08
C LEU A 33 -14.19 2.95 3.37
N LEU A 34 -13.30 2.84 2.37
CA LEU A 34 -12.79 3.99 1.63
C LEU A 34 -13.91 4.77 0.94
N ASN A 35 -14.85 4.07 0.30
CA ASN A 35 -16.03 4.68 -0.33
C ASN A 35 -16.91 5.41 0.70
N ARG A 36 -17.17 4.80 1.86
CA ARG A 36 -17.92 5.46 2.95
C ARG A 36 -17.23 6.74 3.41
N LEU A 37 -15.92 6.72 3.63
CA LEU A 37 -15.15 7.89 4.04
C LEU A 37 -15.15 9.00 2.97
N HIS A 38 -15.14 8.63 1.68
CA HIS A 38 -15.34 9.59 0.60
C HIS A 38 -16.71 10.25 0.68
N MET A 39 -17.78 9.47 0.83
CA MET A 39 -19.15 9.98 0.89
C MET A 39 -19.41 10.85 2.11
N GLU A 40 -18.88 10.50 3.28
CA GLU A 40 -18.94 11.35 4.48
C GLU A 40 -18.35 12.74 4.22
N ASP A 41 -17.18 12.81 3.59
CA ASP A 41 -16.55 14.11 3.29
C ASP A 41 -17.31 14.88 2.22
N ILE A 42 -17.86 14.20 1.21
CA ILE A 42 -18.70 14.83 0.17
C ILE A 42 -19.97 15.41 0.80
N ASN A 43 -20.64 14.67 1.68
CA ASN A 43 -21.86 15.11 2.33
C ASN A 43 -21.62 16.30 3.27
N LEU A 44 -20.47 16.33 3.95
CA LEU A 44 -20.14 17.39 4.91
C LEU A 44 -19.56 18.65 4.27
N LYS A 45 -18.76 18.51 3.20
CA LYS A 45 -17.95 19.62 2.64
C LYS A 45 -18.17 19.87 1.14
N GLY A 46 -19.04 19.08 0.51
CA GLY A 46 -19.27 19.11 -0.93
C GLY A 46 -18.27 18.25 -1.72
N ALA A 47 -18.60 18.02 -3.00
CA ALA A 47 -17.76 17.23 -3.89
C ALA A 47 -16.43 17.92 -4.25
N HIS A 48 -16.44 19.26 -4.31
CA HIS A 48 -15.30 20.08 -4.70
C HIS A 48 -15.12 21.30 -3.77
N PRO A 49 -13.87 21.64 -3.40
CA PRO A 49 -12.63 20.92 -3.68
C PRO A 49 -12.51 19.60 -2.89
N ARG A 50 -11.68 18.65 -3.37
CA ARG A 50 -11.42 17.41 -2.61
C ARG A 50 -10.73 17.75 -1.29
N THR A 51 -11.22 17.16 -0.21
CA THR A 51 -10.62 17.31 1.12
C THR A 51 -9.23 16.67 1.16
N PRO A 52 -8.36 17.08 2.10
CA PRO A 52 -7.07 16.40 2.30
C PRO A 52 -7.22 14.89 2.57
N ARG A 53 -8.25 14.49 3.35
CA ARG A 53 -8.55 13.08 3.65
C ARG A 53 -8.88 12.31 2.38
N ARG A 54 -9.79 12.85 1.54
CA ARG A 54 -10.13 12.26 0.23
C ARG A 54 -8.90 12.15 -0.67
N ASN A 55 -8.02 13.15 -0.70
CA ASN A 55 -6.78 13.07 -1.50
C ASN A 55 -5.88 11.91 -1.06
N ARG A 56 -5.76 11.64 0.24
CA ARG A 56 -4.98 10.50 0.76
C ARG A 56 -5.64 9.16 0.47
N ILE A 57 -6.96 9.07 0.63
CA ILE A 57 -7.72 7.86 0.29
C ILE A 57 -7.52 7.55 -1.20
N THR A 58 -7.71 8.51 -2.09
CA THR A 58 -7.50 8.32 -3.53
C THR A 58 -6.06 7.90 -3.82
N HIS A 59 -5.06 8.53 -3.20
CA HIS A 59 -3.66 8.12 -3.40
C HIS A 59 -3.42 6.65 -3.02
N PHE A 60 -3.97 6.21 -1.89
CA PHE A 60 -3.86 4.81 -1.48
C PHE A 60 -4.65 3.86 -2.39
N ASP A 61 -5.84 4.26 -2.83
CA ASP A 61 -6.68 3.45 -3.72
C ASP A 61 -6.08 3.25 -5.11
N GLU A 62 -5.33 4.23 -5.59
CA GLU A 62 -4.66 4.20 -6.90
C GLU A 62 -3.32 3.45 -6.85
N CYS A 63 -2.45 3.75 -5.89
CA CYS A 63 -1.08 3.20 -5.85
C CYS A 63 -0.66 2.59 -4.51
N GLY A 64 -1.63 2.15 -3.70
CA GLY A 64 -1.42 1.48 -2.42
C GLY A 64 -0.63 0.17 -2.50
N VAL A 65 0.23 -0.04 -1.50
CA VAL A 65 0.87 -1.32 -1.19
C VAL A 65 0.60 -1.64 0.27
N VAL A 66 0.15 -2.85 0.57
CA VAL A 66 -0.02 -3.34 1.94
C VAL A 66 1.21 -4.14 2.29
N ILE A 67 1.83 -3.88 3.42
CA ILE A 67 2.94 -4.70 3.92
C ILE A 67 2.46 -5.39 5.18
N ALA A 68 2.17 -6.69 5.07
CA ALA A 68 1.79 -7.50 6.21
C ALA A 68 3.04 -8.01 6.95
N VAL A 69 2.96 -7.98 8.28
CA VAL A 69 3.99 -8.50 9.19
C VAL A 69 3.30 -9.35 10.25
N GLU A 70 3.76 -10.58 10.41
CA GLU A 70 3.23 -11.48 11.43
C GLU A 70 3.58 -11.02 12.85
N GLU A 71 2.70 -11.31 13.79
CA GLU A 71 2.79 -10.92 15.20
C GLU A 71 4.12 -11.29 15.88
N ASP A 72 4.66 -12.47 15.59
CA ASP A 72 5.93 -12.97 16.12
C ASP A 72 7.16 -12.32 15.47
N HIS A 73 7.00 -11.72 14.30
CA HIS A 73 8.05 -11.02 13.58
C HIS A 73 8.04 -9.49 13.79
N LEU A 74 7.12 -8.93 14.59
CA LEU A 74 6.96 -7.48 14.76
C LEU A 74 8.21 -6.73 15.14
N GLN A 75 9.11 -7.29 15.96
CA GLN A 75 10.33 -6.59 16.37
C GLN A 75 11.24 -6.33 15.17
N LYS A 76 11.58 -7.38 14.40
CA LYS A 76 12.41 -7.24 13.19
C LYS A 76 11.64 -6.53 12.07
N GLY A 77 10.35 -6.81 11.92
CA GLY A 77 9.46 -6.13 10.98
C GLY A 77 9.43 -4.61 11.20
N ASN A 78 9.29 -4.14 12.44
CA ASN A 78 9.34 -2.71 12.76
C ASN A 78 10.70 -2.08 12.44
N ALA A 79 11.80 -2.81 12.64
CA ALA A 79 13.13 -2.32 12.25
C ALA A 79 13.21 -2.13 10.71
N LEU A 80 12.78 -3.12 9.93
CA LEU A 80 12.78 -3.06 8.47
C LEU A 80 11.81 -1.99 7.92
N LEU A 81 10.60 -1.90 8.49
CA LEU A 81 9.63 -0.87 8.12
C LEU A 81 10.15 0.55 8.44
N SER A 82 10.91 0.70 9.52
CA SER A 82 11.58 1.95 9.84
C SER A 82 12.66 2.28 8.80
N GLN A 83 13.51 1.33 8.43
CA GLN A 83 14.52 1.50 7.37
C GLN A 83 13.86 1.91 6.04
N LEU A 84 12.77 1.25 5.67
CA LEU A 84 11.95 1.58 4.50
C LEU A 84 11.39 3.02 4.58
N ALA A 85 10.82 3.41 5.73
CA ALA A 85 10.29 4.76 5.94
C ALA A 85 11.36 5.85 5.85
N HIS A 86 12.62 5.51 6.16
CA HIS A 86 13.79 6.40 6.09
C HIS A 86 14.58 6.30 4.79
N HIS A 87 14.03 5.62 3.77
CA HIS A 87 14.63 5.48 2.44
C HIS A 87 16.01 4.80 2.46
N GLN A 88 16.24 3.87 3.39
CA GLN A 88 17.47 3.07 3.44
C GLN A 88 17.38 1.94 2.40
N TRP A 89 17.30 2.30 1.12
CA TRP A 89 16.95 1.39 0.02
C TRP A 89 17.90 0.20 -0.13
N ASN A 90 19.22 0.43 -0.09
CA ASN A 90 20.20 -0.65 -0.16
C ASN A 90 20.06 -1.61 1.03
N GLN A 91 19.90 -1.08 2.24
CA GLN A 91 19.70 -1.92 3.43
C GLN A 91 18.46 -2.79 3.27
N VAL A 92 17.30 -2.18 3.00
CA VAL A 92 16.02 -2.88 3.07
C VAL A 92 15.74 -3.76 1.85
N PHE A 93 16.22 -3.40 0.65
CA PHE A 93 15.95 -4.19 -0.57
C PHE A 93 17.10 -5.10 -0.99
N LEU A 94 18.36 -4.76 -0.68
CA LEU A 94 19.52 -5.53 -1.10
C LEU A 94 20.09 -6.39 0.04
N GLU A 95 20.44 -5.77 1.18
CA GLU A 95 21.05 -6.50 2.30
C GLU A 95 20.05 -7.38 3.04
N GLU A 96 18.85 -6.85 3.28
CA GLU A 96 17.74 -7.54 3.94
C GLU A 96 16.79 -8.21 2.93
N ARG A 97 17.28 -8.53 1.73
CA ARG A 97 16.47 -9.10 0.64
C ARG A 97 15.68 -10.33 1.09
N SER A 98 16.31 -11.23 1.86
CA SER A 98 15.67 -12.46 2.35
C SER A 98 14.53 -12.22 3.33
N ALA A 99 14.42 -11.02 3.91
CA ALA A 99 13.29 -10.68 4.78
C ALA A 99 11.99 -10.44 3.99
N TRP A 100 12.06 -10.21 2.68
CA TRP A 100 10.89 -10.07 1.82
C TRP A 100 10.37 -11.46 1.44
N GLY A 101 9.11 -11.73 1.78
CA GLY A 101 8.51 -13.06 1.69
C GLY A 101 8.60 -13.88 2.97
N GLU A 102 9.54 -13.56 3.88
CA GLU A 102 9.71 -14.24 5.18
C GLU A 102 9.19 -13.41 6.37
N ILE A 103 9.38 -12.08 6.33
CA ILE A 103 8.99 -11.16 7.41
C ILE A 103 8.07 -10.05 6.88
N LEU A 104 8.43 -9.48 5.73
CA LEU A 104 7.63 -8.50 5.04
C LEU A 104 6.90 -9.17 3.89
N HIS A 105 5.58 -9.22 3.96
CA HIS A 105 4.73 -9.78 2.91
C HIS A 105 4.00 -8.64 2.19
N PRO A 106 4.51 -8.14 1.06
CA PRO A 106 3.88 -7.05 0.32
C PRO A 106 2.74 -7.55 -0.58
N PHE A 107 1.65 -6.80 -0.62
CA PHE A 107 0.51 -7.02 -1.49
C PHE A 107 0.13 -5.71 -2.20
N VAL A 108 -0.20 -5.80 -3.48
CA VAL A 108 -0.69 -4.63 -4.23
C VAL A 108 -2.16 -4.40 -3.85
N PHE A 109 -2.48 -3.18 -3.43
CA PHE A 109 -3.86 -2.72 -3.22
C PHE A 109 -4.26 -1.70 -4.27
N GLY A 110 -3.34 -0.80 -4.63
CA GLY A 110 -3.55 0.24 -5.62
C GLY A 110 -3.78 -0.35 -7.00
N HIS A 111 -4.97 -0.19 -7.56
CA HIS A 111 -5.34 -0.82 -8.82
C HIS A 111 -4.56 -0.25 -10.02
N ALA A 112 -4.18 1.04 -10.00
CA ALA A 112 -3.34 1.62 -11.04
C ALA A 112 -1.91 1.05 -11.04
N ASN A 113 -1.42 0.53 -9.91
CA ASN A 113 -0.13 -0.15 -9.90
C ASN A 113 -0.14 -1.39 -10.81
N PHE A 114 -1.23 -2.16 -10.84
CA PHE A 114 -1.33 -3.32 -11.74
C PHE A 114 -1.28 -2.91 -13.21
N GLU A 115 -1.98 -1.83 -13.57
CA GLU A 115 -1.95 -1.29 -14.93
C GLU A 115 -0.54 -0.82 -15.32
N MET A 116 0.13 -0.08 -14.45
CA MET A 116 1.50 0.39 -14.72
C MET A 116 2.51 -0.76 -14.80
N MET A 117 2.27 -1.87 -14.10
CA MET A 117 3.11 -3.07 -14.17
C MET A 117 2.93 -3.88 -15.46
N LEU A 118 1.97 -3.56 -16.33
CA LEU A 118 1.89 -4.13 -17.68
C LEU A 118 3.05 -3.66 -18.58
N SER A 119 3.60 -2.49 -18.30
CA SER A 119 4.78 -1.93 -18.98
C SER A 119 5.64 -1.18 -17.96
N PRO A 120 6.36 -1.91 -17.07
CA PRO A 120 7.06 -1.31 -15.95
C PRO A 120 8.17 -0.36 -16.42
N PHE A 121 8.40 0.70 -15.66
CA PHE A 121 9.43 1.71 -15.95
C PHE A 121 10.10 2.20 -14.65
N GLU A 122 11.37 2.57 -14.75
CA GLU A 122 12.10 3.18 -13.64
C GLU A 122 11.45 4.51 -13.25
N GLY A 123 11.12 4.67 -11.97
CA GLY A 123 10.31 5.78 -11.48
C GLY A 123 8.94 5.37 -10.95
N LEU A 124 8.49 4.13 -11.22
CA LEU A 124 7.22 3.63 -10.69
C LEU A 124 7.27 3.49 -9.15
N THR A 125 6.50 4.32 -8.46
CA THR A 125 6.43 4.35 -6.99
C THR A 125 5.01 4.19 -6.47
N GLY A 126 4.84 3.33 -5.47
CA GLY A 126 3.60 3.19 -4.72
C GLY A 126 3.62 3.95 -3.39
N LYS A 127 2.54 3.79 -2.63
CA LYS A 127 2.37 4.27 -1.26
C LYS A 127 2.03 3.13 -0.34
N TRP A 128 2.82 2.92 0.70
CA TRP A 128 2.63 1.74 1.53
C TRP A 128 1.93 2.01 2.87
N MET A 129 1.17 1.02 3.32
CA MET A 129 0.63 0.91 4.66
C MET A 129 1.00 -0.46 5.25
N ALA A 130 1.58 -0.47 6.43
CA ALA A 130 1.89 -1.69 7.14
C ALA A 130 0.73 -2.12 8.04
N ILE A 131 0.53 -3.44 8.11
CA ILE A 131 -0.50 -4.06 8.94
C ILE A 131 0.12 -5.23 9.71
N LYS A 132 -0.44 -5.48 10.89
CA LYS A 132 -0.13 -6.66 11.70
C LYS A 132 -1.11 -7.78 11.31
N VAL A 133 -0.59 -8.98 11.10
CA VAL A 133 -1.39 -10.18 10.81
C VAL A 133 -1.07 -11.30 11.80
N PRO A 134 -1.99 -12.25 12.04
CA PRO A 134 -1.75 -13.34 12.97
C PRO A 134 -0.56 -14.21 12.56
N ARG A 135 0.06 -14.87 13.54
CA ARG A 135 1.09 -15.89 13.29
C ARG A 135 0.57 -17.00 12.37
N GLY A 136 1.40 -17.41 11.41
CA GLY A 136 1.10 -18.45 10.44
C GLY A 136 0.34 -17.94 9.21
N PHE A 137 0.09 -16.63 9.10
CA PHE A 137 -0.53 -15.99 7.94
C PHE A 137 0.12 -16.40 6.61
N SER A 138 1.45 -16.41 6.55
CA SER A 138 2.25 -16.80 5.38
C SER A 138 2.02 -18.24 4.92
N ASN A 139 1.55 -19.12 5.81
CA ASN A 139 1.26 -20.53 5.52
C ASN A 139 -0.21 -20.79 5.15
N GLU A 140 -1.09 -19.78 5.27
CA GLU A 140 -2.49 -19.90 4.85
C GLU A 140 -2.61 -19.92 3.32
N SER A 141 -3.76 -20.37 2.79
CA SER A 141 -4.02 -20.27 1.36
C SER A 141 -4.12 -18.80 0.93
N VAL A 142 -3.91 -18.53 -0.36
CA VAL A 142 -3.96 -17.16 -0.92
C VAL A 142 -5.31 -16.49 -0.62
N GLU A 143 -6.41 -17.23 -0.76
CA GLU A 143 -7.77 -16.71 -0.47
C GLU A 143 -7.89 -16.28 0.99
N ARG A 144 -7.37 -17.12 1.90
CA ARG A 144 -7.44 -16.84 3.33
C ARG A 144 -6.53 -15.67 3.72
N GLN A 145 -5.35 -15.57 3.11
CA GLN A 145 -4.48 -14.41 3.25
C GLN A 145 -5.22 -13.13 2.84
N HIS A 146 -5.85 -13.10 1.67
CA HIS A 146 -6.62 -11.92 1.23
C HIS A 146 -7.75 -11.55 2.20
N GLU A 147 -8.51 -12.52 2.71
CA GLU A 147 -9.55 -12.27 3.73
C GLU A 147 -8.95 -11.64 5.00
N ARG A 148 -7.81 -12.15 5.48
CA ARG A 148 -7.11 -11.61 6.65
C ARG A 148 -6.57 -10.20 6.40
N LEU A 149 -5.97 -9.98 5.24
CA LEU A 149 -5.44 -8.68 4.83
C LEU A 149 -6.55 -7.63 4.81
N ASP A 150 -7.71 -7.96 4.21
CA ASP A 150 -8.82 -7.02 4.09
C ASP A 150 -9.39 -6.61 5.46
N VAL A 151 -9.54 -7.56 6.38
CA VAL A 151 -9.96 -7.26 7.76
C VAL A 151 -8.91 -6.39 8.48
N ALA A 152 -7.65 -6.83 8.50
CA ALA A 152 -6.58 -6.15 9.21
C ALA A 152 -6.29 -4.75 8.65
N LEU A 153 -6.40 -4.55 7.33
CA LEU A 153 -6.24 -3.25 6.68
C LEU A 153 -7.39 -2.31 7.03
N CYS A 154 -8.64 -2.79 6.99
CA CYS A 154 -9.81 -2.02 7.40
C CYS A 154 -9.66 -1.52 8.85
N GLU A 155 -9.32 -2.41 9.78
CA GLU A 155 -9.07 -2.09 11.18
C GLU A 155 -7.91 -1.11 11.35
N ARG A 156 -6.81 -1.31 10.61
CA ARG A 156 -5.64 -0.43 10.64
C ARG A 156 -5.98 0.99 10.20
N ILE A 157 -6.75 1.14 9.13
CA ILE A 157 -7.20 2.46 8.64
C ILE A 157 -8.03 3.17 9.70
N GLN A 158 -8.93 2.46 10.37
CA GLN A 158 -9.76 3.01 11.44
C GLN A 158 -8.92 3.41 12.66
N ALA A 159 -7.97 2.57 13.08
CA ALA A 159 -7.04 2.87 14.16
C ALA A 159 -6.13 4.07 13.87
N LEU A 160 -5.80 4.30 12.60
CA LEU A 160 -5.01 5.45 12.12
C LEU A 160 -5.89 6.67 11.77
N ASP A 161 -7.05 6.78 12.43
CA ASP A 161 -7.95 7.94 12.35
C ASP A 161 -8.45 8.17 10.90
N ASN A 162 -8.75 7.10 10.17
CA ASN A 162 -9.42 7.13 8.86
C ASN A 162 -8.80 8.11 7.85
N PHE A 163 -7.47 8.14 7.74
CA PHE A 163 -6.73 9.09 6.89
C PHE A 163 -6.90 10.59 7.25
N ASN A 164 -7.42 10.94 8.43
CA ASN A 164 -7.45 12.33 8.90
C ASN A 164 -6.03 12.87 9.15
N ARG A 165 -5.13 12.01 9.63
CA ARG A 165 -3.76 12.37 10.02
C ARG A 165 -2.76 12.21 8.87
N ALA A 166 -1.67 12.96 8.96
CA ALA A 166 -0.54 12.91 8.05
C ALA A 166 0.76 13.24 8.81
N PRO A 167 1.94 12.78 8.33
CA PRO A 167 2.14 11.93 7.16
C PRO A 167 1.85 10.45 7.48
N LEU A 168 1.08 9.81 6.61
CA LEU A 168 0.69 8.40 6.78
C LEU A 168 1.39 7.52 5.75
N LEU A 169 1.28 7.90 4.48
CA LEU A 169 1.70 7.08 3.35
C LEU A 169 3.09 7.48 2.84
N LYS A 170 4.08 6.63 3.11
CA LYS A 170 5.45 6.81 2.60
C LYS A 170 5.58 6.20 1.20
N PRO A 171 6.45 6.77 0.34
CA PRO A 171 6.70 6.19 -0.98
C PRO A 171 7.43 4.85 -0.86
N ILE A 172 7.22 3.96 -1.84
CA ILE A 172 8.00 2.75 -2.04
C ILE A 172 8.28 2.56 -3.55
N PRO A 173 9.55 2.41 -3.98
CA PRO A 173 9.88 2.04 -5.36
C PRO A 173 9.39 0.62 -5.66
N LEU A 174 8.38 0.47 -6.53
CA LEU A 174 7.74 -0.84 -6.77
C LEU A 174 8.69 -1.87 -7.36
N LEU A 175 9.50 -1.47 -8.35
CA LEU A 175 10.48 -2.36 -8.99
C LEU A 175 11.66 -2.67 -8.06
N GLY A 176 11.80 -1.94 -6.96
CA GLY A 176 12.79 -2.22 -5.92
C GLY A 176 12.40 -3.33 -4.96
N ILE A 177 11.10 -3.63 -4.83
CA ILE A 177 10.59 -4.68 -3.94
C ILE A 177 11.14 -6.03 -4.42
N PRO A 178 11.89 -6.78 -3.59
CA PRO A 178 12.47 -8.05 -4.00
C PRO A 178 11.45 -8.98 -4.66
N HIS A 179 11.89 -9.63 -5.73
CA HIS A 179 11.12 -10.60 -6.53
C HIS A 179 10.00 -10.01 -7.41
N TRP A 180 9.72 -8.70 -7.33
CA TRP A 180 8.70 -8.06 -8.18
C TRP A 180 9.20 -7.60 -9.56
N TYR A 181 10.51 -7.52 -9.73
CA TYR A 181 11.14 -7.13 -11.00
C TYR A 181 12.42 -7.94 -11.23
N GLN A 182 12.74 -8.21 -12.51
CA GLN A 182 13.87 -9.08 -12.85
C GLN A 182 15.22 -8.41 -12.61
N GLU A 183 15.35 -7.13 -12.99
CA GLU A 183 16.61 -6.40 -12.89
C GLU A 183 16.72 -5.72 -11.52
N GLN A 184 17.28 -6.46 -10.56
CA GLN A 184 17.47 -6.02 -9.18
C GLN A 184 18.91 -6.22 -8.72
N THR A 185 19.88 -5.81 -9.54
CA THR A 185 21.31 -5.87 -9.24
C THR A 185 21.72 -4.75 -8.27
N PRO A 186 22.90 -4.81 -7.63
CA PRO A 186 23.41 -3.69 -6.84
C PRO A 186 23.44 -2.36 -7.61
N CYS A 187 23.86 -2.37 -8.89
CA CYS A 187 23.88 -1.17 -9.74
C CYS A 187 22.48 -0.59 -9.99
N PHE A 188 21.45 -1.43 -10.08
CA PHE A 188 20.07 -0.96 -10.19
C PHE A 188 19.65 -0.13 -8.96
N TYR A 189 19.98 -0.59 -7.74
CA TYR A 189 19.68 0.15 -6.51
C TYR A 189 20.55 1.41 -6.30
N GLU A 190 21.63 1.56 -7.05
CA GLU A 190 22.45 2.79 -7.07
C GLU A 190 21.79 3.95 -7.81
N ASN A 191 20.82 3.69 -8.69
CA ASN A 191 20.09 4.72 -9.42
C ASN A 191 19.33 5.67 -8.48
N LYS A 192 19.93 6.84 -8.19
CA LYS A 192 19.37 7.84 -7.26
C LYS A 192 18.19 8.62 -7.81
N ASP A 193 17.95 8.59 -9.12
CA ASP A 193 16.77 9.20 -9.72
C ASP A 193 15.50 8.40 -9.42
N TYR A 194 15.65 7.08 -9.27
CA TYR A 194 14.59 6.19 -8.83
C TYR A 194 14.60 5.97 -7.30
N PHE A 195 15.73 5.52 -6.75
CA PHE A 195 15.96 5.26 -5.32
C PHE A 195 16.38 6.52 -4.58
N ARG A 196 15.49 7.52 -4.57
CA ARG A 196 15.77 8.86 -4.05
C ARG A 196 16.01 8.85 -2.54
N PRO A 197 17.06 9.55 -2.03
CA PRO A 197 17.27 9.67 -0.59
C PRO A 197 16.11 10.40 0.09
N MET A 198 15.97 10.19 1.40
CA MET A 198 14.94 10.90 2.16
C MET A 198 15.25 12.40 2.21
N SER A 199 14.25 13.23 1.91
CA SER A 199 14.39 14.68 2.07
C SER A 199 14.59 15.06 3.55
N VAL A 200 15.42 16.07 3.81
CA VAL A 200 15.68 16.62 5.16
C VAL A 200 14.39 17.16 5.82
N THR A 201 13.39 17.52 5.02
CA THR A 201 12.08 18.01 5.49
C THR A 201 11.03 16.91 5.69
N SER A 202 11.40 15.65 5.43
CA SER A 202 10.52 14.48 5.56
C SER A 202 10.13 14.27 7.02
N LYS A 203 8.82 14.40 7.31
CA LYS A 203 8.27 14.13 8.64
C LYS A 203 8.15 12.62 8.89
N PRO A 204 8.35 12.12 10.12
CA PRO A 204 8.21 10.70 10.45
C PRO A 204 6.78 10.21 10.23
N SER A 205 6.62 8.96 9.80
CA SER A 205 5.32 8.38 9.51
C SER A 205 4.53 8.05 10.79
N VAL A 206 3.25 8.39 10.85
CA VAL A 206 2.41 8.12 12.03
C VAL A 206 1.89 6.68 12.09
N GLN A 207 2.14 5.86 11.07
CA GLN A 207 1.75 4.44 11.04
C GLN A 207 2.80 3.49 11.67
N LEU A 208 3.91 4.01 12.19
CA LEU A 208 4.95 3.21 12.82
C LEU A 208 5.17 3.65 14.28
N PRO A 209 5.56 2.71 15.18
CA PRO A 209 5.67 1.27 14.95
C PRO A 209 4.30 0.58 14.80
N LEU A 210 4.30 -0.64 14.25
CA LEU A 210 3.19 -1.58 14.38
C LEU A 210 3.10 -2.05 15.84
N THR A 211 1.88 -2.08 16.36
CA THR A 211 1.51 -2.47 17.73
C THR A 211 0.57 -3.65 17.72
#